data_AF-A0A536VZ14-F1
#
_entry.id   AF-A0A536VZ14-F1
#
_cell.length_a   1.000
_cell.length_b   1.000
_cell.length_c   1.000
_cell.angle_alpha   90.00
_cell.angle_beta   90.00
_cell.angle_gamma   90.00
#
_symmetry.space_group_name_H-M   'P 1'
#
loop_
_entity.id
_entity.type
_entity.pdbx_description
1 polymer ?
#
loop_
_entity_poly.entity_id
_entity_poly.type
_entity_poly.pdbx_seq_one_letter_code
_entity_poly.pdbx_strand_id
1 'polypeptide(L)' 'TLAPDKAAPIVVYCANAACQNSHSAAARLKQLGYTDVRVYAEGKQDWIGAGLPVEQGSAVAA' A
#
# COMPACT_ATOMS: atom_id res chain seq x y z
N THR A 1 -0.10 -8.36 -16.60
CA THR A 1 -0.76 -8.25 -15.28
C THR A 1 0.31 -7.91 -14.25
N LEU A 2 0.11 -6.88 -13.39
CA LEU A 2 1.15 -6.36 -12.49
C LEU A 2 1.54 -7.34 -11.36
N ALA A 3 0.56 -8.06 -10.81
CA ALA A 3 0.78 -9.09 -9.79
C ALA A 3 0.12 -10.40 -10.25
N PRO A 4 0.85 -11.30 -10.92
CA PRO A 4 0.27 -12.54 -11.44
C PRO A 4 0.14 -13.65 -10.37
N ASP A 5 1.01 -13.66 -9.35
CA ASP A 5 0.96 -14.62 -8.25
C ASP A 5 0.01 -14.15 -7.14
N LYS A 6 -1.00 -14.98 -6.84
CA LYS A 6 -2.00 -14.68 -5.80
C LYS A 6 -1.53 -15.00 -4.37
N ALA A 7 -0.45 -15.78 -4.23
CA ALA A 7 0.14 -16.12 -2.94
C ALA A 7 1.28 -15.17 -2.53
N ALA A 8 1.73 -14.30 -3.44
CA ALA A 8 2.76 -13.32 -3.14
C ALA A 8 2.32 -12.37 -2.01
N PRO A 9 3.21 -12.00 -1.08
CA PRO A 9 2.92 -11.05 -0.02
C PRO A 9 2.64 -9.67 -0.60
N ILE A 10 1.48 -9.09 -0.28
CA ILE A 10 1.09 -7.74 -0.67
C ILE A 10 0.85 -6.91 0.59
N VAL A 11 1.58 -5.80 0.69
CA VAL A 11 1.36 -4.76 1.71
C VAL A 11 0.77 -3.54 1.02
N VAL A 12 -0.40 -3.10 1.46
CA VAL A 12 -1.00 -1.84 1.02
C VAL A 12 -1.01 -0.82 2.15
N TYR A 13 -0.82 0.44 1.82
CA TYR A 13 -0.80 1.56 2.76
C TYR A 13 -1.44 2.80 2.14
N CYS A 14 -1.90 3.73 2.98
CA CYS A 14 -2.36 5.06 2.55
C CYS A 14 -1.55 6.14 3.27
N ALA A 15 -2.00 7.39 3.24
CA ALA A 15 -1.34 8.52 3.89
C ALA A 15 -1.17 8.32 5.41
N ASN A 16 -2.24 7.88 6.09
CA ASN A 16 -2.29 7.66 7.54
C ASN A 16 -3.52 6.83 7.93
N ALA A 17 -3.69 6.55 9.23
CA ALA A 17 -4.79 5.75 9.78
C ALA A 17 -6.21 6.30 9.51
N ALA A 18 -6.35 7.62 9.27
CA ALA A 18 -7.65 8.21 8.91
C ALA A 18 -8.05 7.89 7.46
N CYS A 19 -7.09 7.58 6.59
CA CYS A 19 -7.36 7.22 5.21
C CYS A 19 -7.78 5.74 5.07
N GLN A 20 -9.02 5.50 4.65
CA GLN A 20 -9.58 4.16 4.49
C GLN A 20 -9.27 3.47 3.14
N ASN A 21 -8.58 4.15 2.21
CA ASN A 21 -8.35 3.60 0.87
C ASN A 21 -7.53 2.31 0.87
N SER A 22 -6.56 2.18 1.78
CA SER A 22 -5.75 0.95 1.91
C SER A 22 -6.60 -0.24 2.35
N HIS A 23 -7.57 -0.03 3.25
CA HIS A 23 -8.51 -1.06 3.66
C HIS A 23 -9.43 -1.49 2.51
N SER A 24 -9.97 -0.52 1.75
CA SER A 24 -10.78 -0.81 0.54
C SER A 24 -10.00 -1.59 -0.52
N ALA A 25 -8.74 -1.20 -0.77
CA ALA A 25 -7.86 -1.90 -1.68
C ALA A 25 -7.56 -3.34 -1.20
N ALA A 26 -7.26 -3.52 0.09
CA ALA A 26 -7.02 -4.85 0.66
C ALA A 26 -8.26 -5.76 0.55
N ALA A 27 -9.46 -5.22 0.84
CA ALA A 27 -10.71 -5.96 0.68
C ALA A 27 -10.92 -6.41 -0.77
N ARG A 28 -10.65 -5.52 -1.74
CA ARG A 28 -10.75 -5.86 -3.16
C ARG A 28 -9.75 -6.92 -3.58
N LEU A 29 -8.49 -6.84 -3.14
CA LEU A 29 -7.48 -7.87 -3.42
C LEU A 29 -7.90 -9.24 -2.86
N LYS A 30 -8.40 -9.28 -1.62
CA LYS A 30 -8.92 -10.53 -1.04
C LYS A 30 -10.08 -11.11 -1.86
N GLN A 31 -11.01 -10.28 -2.32
CA GLN A 31 -12.11 -10.71 -3.21
C GLN A 31 -11.61 -11.25 -4.57
N LEU A 32 -10.46 -10.78 -5.06
CA LEU A 32 -9.82 -11.28 -6.28
C LEU A 32 -9.03 -12.59 -6.07
N GLY A 33 -8.95 -13.07 -4.82
CA GLY A 33 -8.31 -14.32 -4.44
C GLY A 33 -6.85 -14.20 -4.04
N TYR A 34 -6.35 -13.00 -3.77
CA TYR A 34 -5.02 -12.85 -3.16
C TYR A 34 -5.08 -13.29 -1.70
N THR A 35 -4.14 -14.14 -1.28
CA THR A 35 -4.20 -14.85 0.01
C THR A 35 -3.35 -14.21 1.10
N ASP A 36 -2.25 -13.52 0.74
CA ASP A 36 -1.38 -12.83 1.70
C ASP A 36 -1.44 -11.31 1.52
N VAL A 37 -2.53 -10.69 1.99
CA VAL A 37 -2.76 -9.25 1.91
C VAL A 37 -2.77 -8.62 3.29
N ARG A 38 -1.83 -7.70 3.54
CA ARG A 38 -1.65 -6.96 4.79
C ARG A 38 -1.87 -5.46 4.56
N VAL A 39 -2.40 -4.79 5.57
CA VAL A 39 -2.53 -3.32 5.59
C VAL A 39 -1.53 -2.76 6.57
N TYR A 40 -0.70 -1.82 6.14
CA TYR A 40 0.07 -0.97 7.05
C TYR A 40 -0.78 0.26 7.38
N ALA A 41 -1.48 0.18 8.52
CA ALA A 41 -2.54 1.12 8.88
C ALA A 41 -2.04 2.55 9.14
N GLU A 42 -0.88 2.68 9.81
CA GLU A 42 -0.30 3.98 10.16
C GLU A 42 0.20 4.75 8.93
N GLY A 43 0.43 4.06 7.81
CA GLY A 43 0.62 4.67 6.51
C GLY A 43 1.92 5.43 6.33
N LYS A 44 1.94 6.27 5.27
CA LYS A 44 3.13 7.04 4.87
C LYS A 44 3.61 8.01 5.94
N GLN A 45 2.68 8.59 6.71
CA GLN A 45 3.00 9.56 7.75
C GLN A 45 3.84 8.94 8.86
N ASP A 46 3.49 7.73 9.31
CA ASP A 46 4.27 6.99 10.31
C ASP A 46 5.63 6.55 9.76
N TRP A 47 5.68 6.08 8.52
CA TRP A 47 6.95 5.76 7.85
C TRP A 47 7.92 6.94 7.82
N ILE A 48 7.43 8.13 7.47
CA ILE A 48 8.22 9.37 7.50
C ILE A 48 8.56 9.76 8.95
N GLY A 49 7.61 9.64 9.88
CA GLY A 49 7.82 9.93 11.30
C GLY A 49 8.91 9.05 11.93
N ALA A 50 9.07 7.83 11.45
CA ALA A 50 10.14 6.91 11.82
C ALA A 50 11.50 7.24 11.18
N GLY A 51 11.59 8.27 10.33
CA GLY A 51 12.82 8.68 9.65
C GLY A 51 13.26 7.73 8.53
N LEU A 52 12.35 6.88 8.04
CA LEU A 52 12.66 5.91 6.99
C LEU A 52 12.68 6.59 5.60
N PRO A 53 13.49 6.07 4.65
CA PRO A 53 13.62 6.67 3.33
C PRO A 53 12.30 6.63 2.55
N VAL A 54 12.07 7.67 1.77
CA VAL A 54 10.98 7.75 0.79
C VAL A 54 11.53 8.10 -0.57
N GLU A 55 10.96 7.49 -1.61
CA GLU A 55 11.21 7.92 -2.97
C GLU A 55 10.42 9.19 -3.26
N GLN A 56 11.06 10.15 -3.92
CA GLN A 56 10.36 11.27 -4.54
C GLN A 56 10.15 10.94 -6.01
N GLY A 57 8.93 11.13 -6.51
CA GLY A 57 8.69 10.99 -7.93
C GLY A 57 9.54 12.00 -8.69
N SER A 58 10.20 11.57 -9.77
CA SER A 58 10.69 12.51 -10.77
C SER A 58 9.47 13.29 -11.26
N ALA A 59 9.44 14.60 -11.05
CA ALA A 59 8.52 15.43 -11.81
C ALA A 59 8.86 15.19 -13.29
N VAL A 60 8.02 14.45 -14.01
CA VAL A 60 8.06 14.54 -15.47
C VAL A 60 7.61 15.97 -15.74
N ALA A 61 8.56 16.84 -16.03
CA ALA A 61 8.27 18.18 -16.52
C ALA A 61 7.34 18.03 -17.72
N ALA A 62 6.19 18.72 -17.66
CA ALA A 62 5.17 18.72 -18.70
C ALA A 62 5.73 19.17 -20.05
#